data_AF-A0A1Q7RCL6-F1
#
_entry.id   AF-A0A1Q7RCL6-F1
#
_cell.length_a   1.000
_cell.length_b   1.000
_cell.length_c   1.000
_cell.angle_alpha   90.00
_cell.angle_beta   90.00
_cell.angle_gamma   90.00
#
_symmetry.space_group_name_H-M   'P 1'
#
loop_
_entity.id
_entity.type
_entity.pdbx_description
1 polymer ?
#
loop_
_entity_poly.entity_id
_entity_poly.type
_entity_poly.pdbx_seq_one_letter_code
_entity_poly.pdbx_strand_id
1 'polypeptide(L)'
;MKRGLIWLGAIAVAFAMAAMPQTPSGQNGTKKPVAKAKKAADESVERGKTLFEKKCAVCHYANSDAKKIGPGLQGLNKRGTFSVNGNKVTDDSLKTWIENGSSIMPPFKDVLTAEEIHDLVRYVRTL
;
A
#
# COMPACT_ATOMS: atom_id res chain seq x y z
N MET A 1 28.40 -27.33 63.77
CA MET A 1 29.52 -26.88 62.92
C MET A 1 28.98 -25.71 62.10
N LYS A 2 29.16 -24.48 62.60
CA LYS A 2 30.06 -23.44 62.05
C LYS A 2 29.81 -23.21 60.54
N ARG A 3 29.54 -22.01 60.00
CA ARG A 3 29.59 -20.62 60.48
C ARG A 3 29.12 -19.72 59.31
N GLY A 4 28.40 -18.63 59.62
CA GLY A 4 28.49 -17.33 58.93
C GLY A 4 27.81 -17.22 57.56
N LEU A 5 27.44 -16.03 57.07
CA LEU A 5 27.70 -14.68 57.55
C LEU A 5 26.69 -13.72 56.89
N ILE A 6 26.18 -12.83 57.71
CA ILE A 6 25.34 -11.67 57.42
C ILE A 6 26.12 -10.64 56.57
N TRP A 7 25.47 -10.07 55.56
CA TRP A 7 25.76 -8.74 55.01
C TRP A 7 24.37 -8.13 54.73
N LEU A 8 23.77 -7.29 55.58
CA LEU A 8 24.11 -5.89 55.89
C LEU A 8 24.63 -5.13 54.67
N GLY A 9 23.69 -4.46 53.98
CA GLY A 9 23.99 -3.57 52.87
C GLY A 9 22.75 -2.79 52.45
N ALA A 10 22.32 -1.88 53.32
CA ALA A 10 21.34 -0.85 52.98
C ALA A 10 21.91 0.07 51.90
N ILE A 11 21.20 0.22 50.77
CA ILE A 11 21.28 1.45 49.98
C ILE A 11 19.85 1.80 49.57
N ALA A 12 19.20 2.55 50.45
CA ALA A 12 18.09 3.40 50.08
C ALA A 12 18.65 4.50 49.16
N VAL A 13 18.50 4.36 47.85
CA VAL A 13 18.69 5.49 46.93
C VAL A 13 17.38 6.26 46.89
N ALA A 14 17.27 7.25 47.77
CA ALA A 14 16.29 8.31 47.66
C ALA A 14 16.64 9.17 46.43
N PHE A 15 16.01 8.89 45.30
CA PHE A 15 15.95 9.84 44.18
C PHE A 15 14.87 10.88 44.48
N ALA A 16 15.22 11.83 45.34
CA ALA A 16 14.55 13.12 45.37
C ALA A 16 15.37 14.06 44.48
N MET A 17 14.94 14.28 43.24
CA MET A 17 15.17 15.54 42.54
C MET A 17 14.27 15.69 41.31
N ALA A 18 13.66 16.87 41.30
CA ALA A 18 13.12 17.62 40.17
C ALA A 18 11.83 17.10 39.53
N ALA A 19 10.76 17.85 39.85
CA ALA A 19 9.61 18.04 38.98
C ALA A 19 10.01 18.03 37.50
N MET A 20 9.40 17.12 36.73
CA MET A 20 9.33 17.26 35.27
C MET A 20 8.05 18.03 34.98
N PRO A 21 8.12 19.33 34.68
CA PRO A 21 6.99 19.99 34.08
C PRO A 21 7.00 19.67 32.57
N GLN A 22 5.78 19.55 32.04
CA GLN A 22 5.40 19.85 30.65
C GLN A 22 5.64 18.75 29.61
N THR A 23 4.56 18.00 29.35
CA THR A 23 4.15 17.70 27.99
C THR A 23 4.16 18.97 27.12
N PRO A 24 4.72 18.93 25.90
CA PRO A 24 4.20 19.72 24.80
C PRO A 24 3.40 18.77 23.89
N SER A 25 2.10 18.74 24.13
CA SER A 25 1.14 18.69 23.02
C SER A 25 1.37 19.95 22.18
N GLY A 26 1.46 19.81 20.84
CA GLY A 26 1.40 20.96 19.94
C GLY A 26 2.53 21.08 18.91
N GLN A 27 2.29 20.46 17.76
CA GLN A 27 2.50 20.98 16.39
C GLN A 27 3.41 22.23 16.21
N ASN A 28 4.46 22.13 15.38
CA ASN A 28 4.48 22.72 14.02
C ASN A 28 5.85 22.60 13.31
N GLY A 29 5.79 22.34 11.99
CA GLY A 29 6.80 22.82 11.05
C GLY A 29 7.84 21.81 10.53
N THR A 30 7.50 21.02 9.52
CA THR A 30 8.37 20.80 8.34
C THR A 30 7.56 20.13 7.22
N LYS A 31 7.63 20.70 6.01
CA LYS A 31 6.96 20.27 4.77
C LYS A 31 7.51 18.94 4.20
N LYS A 32 7.79 17.95 5.05
CA LYS A 32 8.50 16.69 4.73
C LYS A 32 7.61 15.43 4.61
N PRO A 33 6.43 15.29 5.25
CA PRO A 33 5.60 14.09 5.11
C PRO A 33 4.98 13.95 3.72
N VAL A 34 4.53 15.06 3.13
CA VAL A 34 3.81 15.07 1.84
C VAL A 34 4.73 14.68 0.68
N ALA A 35 5.97 15.16 0.67
CA ALA A 35 6.94 14.83 -0.38
C ALA A 35 7.34 13.33 -0.35
N LYS A 36 7.50 12.75 0.84
CA LYS A 36 7.79 11.32 1.00
C LYS A 36 6.61 10.45 0.59
N ALA A 37 5.39 10.83 0.97
CA ALA A 37 4.17 10.12 0.58
C ALA A 37 3.92 10.17 -0.93
N LYS A 38 4.11 11.34 -1.57
CA LYS A 38 4.02 11.47 -3.02
C LYS A 38 5.06 10.60 -3.72
N LYS A 39 6.32 10.63 -3.29
CA LYS A 39 7.38 9.79 -3.87
C LYS A 39 7.04 8.31 -3.77
N ALA A 40 6.55 7.85 -2.63
CA ALA A 40 6.15 6.44 -2.46
C ALA A 40 4.96 6.06 -3.35
N ALA A 41 4.00 6.98 -3.56
CA ALA A 41 2.89 6.78 -4.49
C ALA A 41 3.37 6.71 -5.94
N ASP A 42 4.27 7.61 -6.34
CA ASP A 42 4.89 7.62 -7.67
C ASP A 42 5.65 6.30 -7.91
N GLU A 43 6.43 5.83 -6.93
CA GLU A 43 7.14 4.54 -7.02
C GLU A 43 6.20 3.34 -7.11
N SER A 44 5.06 3.37 -6.41
CA SER A 44 4.02 2.34 -6.50
C SER A 44 3.41 2.27 -7.90
N VAL A 45 3.13 3.43 -8.51
CA VAL A 45 2.63 3.53 -9.89
C VAL A 45 3.66 2.98 -10.89
N GLU A 46 4.94 3.30 -10.74
CA GLU A 46 6.00 2.81 -11.64
C GLU A 46 6.20 1.29 -11.56
N ARG A 47 6.14 0.72 -10.34
CA ARG A 47 6.15 -0.74 -10.15
C ARG A 47 4.93 -1.39 -10.79
N GLY A 48 3.74 -0.81 -10.58
CA GLY A 48 2.49 -1.26 -11.19
C GLY A 48 2.54 -1.23 -12.71
N LYS A 49 3.10 -0.19 -13.31
CA LYS A 49 3.32 -0.08 -14.75
C LYS A 49 4.19 -1.21 -15.28
N THR A 50 5.30 -1.48 -14.61
CA THR A 50 6.22 -2.57 -15.00
C THR A 50 5.54 -3.94 -14.95
N LEU A 51 4.74 -4.19 -13.92
CA LEU A 51 3.95 -5.42 -13.80
C LEU A 51 2.90 -5.52 -14.91
N PHE A 52 2.22 -4.42 -15.20
CA PHE A 52 1.21 -4.34 -16.26
C PHE A 52 1.80 -4.69 -17.63
N GLU A 53 2.95 -4.10 -17.97
CA GLU A 53 3.65 -4.38 -19.23
C GLU A 53 4.03 -5.85 -19.38
N LYS A 54 4.45 -6.49 -18.29
CA LYS A 54 4.88 -7.90 -18.29
C LYS A 54 3.73 -8.90 -18.32
N LYS A 55 2.59 -8.58 -17.70
CA LYS A 55 1.53 -9.57 -17.42
C LYS A 55 0.17 -9.22 -18.04
N CYS A 56 -0.14 -7.94 -18.21
CA CYS A 56 -1.47 -7.46 -18.58
C CYS A 56 -1.52 -6.94 -20.02
N ALA A 57 -0.44 -6.31 -20.49
CA ALA A 57 -0.36 -5.65 -21.80
C ALA A 57 -0.50 -6.61 -22.99
N VAL A 58 -0.30 -7.91 -22.77
CA VAL A 58 -0.60 -8.94 -23.78
C VAL A 58 -2.08 -8.95 -24.17
N CYS A 59 -2.97 -8.67 -23.21
CA CYS A 59 -4.43 -8.73 -23.42
C CYS A 59 -5.11 -7.36 -23.39
N HIS A 60 -4.52 -6.35 -22.76
CA HIS A 60 -5.13 -5.04 -22.55
C HIS A 60 -4.27 -3.91 -23.12
N TYR A 61 -4.90 -2.93 -23.76
CA TYR A 61 -4.24 -1.66 -24.07
C TYR A 61 -4.32 -0.72 -22.86
N ALA A 62 -3.17 -0.14 -22.48
CA ALA A 62 -3.14 0.91 -21.46
C ALA A 62 -3.55 2.28 -22.03
N ASN A 63 -3.25 2.52 -23.31
CA ASN A 63 -3.37 3.80 -24.01
C ASN A 63 -4.43 3.78 -25.13
N SER A 64 -5.35 2.82 -25.09
CA SER A 64 -6.50 2.78 -25.99
C SER A 64 -7.67 2.16 -25.25
N ASP A 65 -8.89 2.54 -25.63
CA ASP A 65 -10.15 1.92 -25.22
C ASP A 65 -10.57 0.78 -26.16
N ALA A 66 -9.85 0.58 -27.27
CA ALA A 66 -10.08 -0.50 -28.21
C ALA A 66 -9.91 -1.88 -27.54
N LYS A 67 -10.67 -2.86 -28.03
CA LYS A 67 -10.51 -4.26 -27.61
C LYS A 67 -9.24 -4.85 -28.20
N LYS A 68 -8.46 -5.56 -27.36
CA LYS A 68 -7.35 -6.40 -27.81
C LYS A 68 -7.73 -7.87 -27.65
N ILE A 69 -7.59 -8.39 -26.43
CA ILE A 69 -8.25 -9.64 -25.99
C ILE A 69 -9.29 -9.25 -24.94
N GLY A 70 -8.85 -8.51 -23.94
CA GLY A 70 -9.70 -7.76 -23.02
C GLY A 70 -10.02 -6.35 -23.53
N PRO A 71 -10.89 -5.62 -22.80
CA PRO A 71 -11.18 -4.21 -23.09
C PRO A 71 -9.94 -3.33 -22.93
N GLY A 72 -9.87 -2.26 -23.71
CA GLY A 72 -8.89 -1.20 -23.49
C GLY A 72 -9.16 -0.44 -22.18
N LEU A 73 -8.09 -0.01 -21.51
CA LEU A 73 -8.15 0.60 -20.18
C LEU A 73 -8.02 2.11 -20.22
N GLN A 74 -7.75 2.71 -21.37
CA GLN A 74 -7.71 4.17 -21.48
C GLN A 74 -9.06 4.78 -21.08
N GLY A 75 -9.02 5.79 -20.21
CA GLY A 75 -10.21 6.48 -19.74
C GLY A 75 -11.09 5.63 -18.82
N LEU A 76 -10.60 4.52 -18.28
CA LEU A 76 -11.32 3.69 -17.31
C LEU A 76 -11.87 4.52 -16.15
N ASN A 77 -11.05 5.44 -15.65
CA ASN A 77 -11.41 6.31 -14.53
C ASN A 77 -12.49 7.33 -14.89
N LYS A 78 -12.52 7.79 -16.15
CA LYS A 78 -13.57 8.70 -16.65
C LYS A 78 -14.89 7.96 -16.84
N ARG A 79 -14.84 6.72 -17.34
CA ARG A 79 -16.02 5.86 -17.48
C ARG A 79 -16.61 5.45 -16.13
N GLY A 80 -15.75 5.18 -15.15
CA GLY A 80 -16.15 4.87 -13.77
C GLY A 80 -16.85 3.51 -13.59
N THR A 81 -17.04 2.74 -14.66
CA THR A 81 -17.65 1.41 -14.64
C THR A 81 -16.89 0.41 -15.52
N PHE A 82 -16.93 -0.86 -15.14
CA PHE A 82 -16.37 -1.95 -15.94
C PHE A 82 -17.27 -2.26 -17.13
N SER A 83 -16.68 -2.38 -18.32
CA SER A 83 -17.42 -2.69 -19.56
C SER A 83 -18.04 -4.09 -19.58
N VAL A 84 -17.60 -4.98 -18.68
CA VAL A 84 -17.99 -6.40 -18.67
C VAL A 84 -19.22 -6.68 -17.81
N ASN A 85 -19.49 -5.87 -16.78
CA ASN A 85 -20.59 -6.10 -15.83
C ASN A 85 -21.30 -4.82 -15.36
N GLY A 86 -20.83 -3.62 -15.77
CA GLY A 86 -21.40 -2.35 -15.36
C GLY A 86 -21.09 -1.93 -13.91
N ASN A 87 -20.36 -2.73 -13.15
CA ASN A 87 -20.02 -2.41 -11.77
C ASN A 87 -19.10 -1.19 -11.71
N LYS A 88 -19.18 -0.42 -10.62
CA LYS A 88 -18.31 0.74 -10.39
C LYS A 88 -16.85 0.32 -10.26
N VAL A 89 -15.99 1.13 -10.87
CA VAL A 89 -14.54 1.02 -10.72
C VAL A 89 -14.15 1.72 -9.42
N THR A 90 -13.77 0.91 -8.44
CA THR A 90 -13.17 1.31 -7.17
C THR A 90 -11.87 0.54 -6.99
N ASP A 91 -11.02 0.95 -6.05
CA ASP A 91 -9.76 0.26 -5.80
C ASP A 91 -10.02 -1.21 -5.35
N ASP A 92 -11.04 -1.42 -4.51
CA ASP A 92 -11.45 -2.76 -4.07
C ASP A 92 -12.02 -3.61 -5.21
N SER A 93 -12.84 -3.02 -6.08
CA SER A 93 -13.42 -3.77 -7.20
C SER A 93 -12.37 -4.11 -8.25
N LEU A 94 -11.37 -3.24 -8.47
CA LEU A 94 -10.21 -3.54 -9.31
C LEU A 94 -9.35 -4.65 -8.72
N LYS A 95 -9.01 -4.55 -7.43
CA LYS A 95 -8.27 -5.60 -6.71
C LYS A 95 -8.97 -6.95 -6.83
N THR A 96 -10.26 -6.98 -6.50
CA THR A 96 -11.08 -8.20 -6.57
C THR A 96 -11.12 -8.78 -7.98
N TRP A 97 -11.19 -7.92 -8.99
CA TRP A 97 -11.21 -8.33 -10.39
C TRP A 97 -9.86 -8.92 -10.84
N ILE A 98 -8.74 -8.33 -10.43
CA ILE A 98 -7.40 -8.84 -10.73
C ILE A 98 -7.16 -10.17 -9.99
N GLU A 99 -7.61 -10.29 -8.75
CA GLU A 99 -7.47 -11.50 -7.93
C GLU A 99 -8.21 -12.70 -8.52
N ASN A 100 -9.47 -12.49 -8.94
CA ASN A 100 -10.37 -13.58 -9.32
C ASN A 100 -10.52 -13.76 -10.84
N GLY A 101 -10.22 -12.72 -11.63
CA GLY A 101 -10.35 -12.77 -13.08
C GLY A 101 -11.80 -12.87 -13.57
N SER A 102 -11.95 -13.40 -14.79
CA SER A 102 -13.21 -13.70 -15.46
C SER A 102 -13.08 -15.01 -16.25
N SER A 103 -14.07 -15.34 -17.09
CA SER A 103 -13.97 -16.50 -17.98
C SER A 103 -12.78 -16.46 -18.94
N ILE A 104 -12.33 -15.26 -19.32
CA ILE A 104 -11.22 -15.05 -20.28
C ILE A 104 -10.00 -14.36 -19.67
N MET A 105 -10.17 -13.66 -18.54
CA MET A 105 -9.08 -13.04 -17.81
C MET A 105 -8.67 -13.98 -16.68
N PRO A 106 -7.46 -14.55 -16.68
CA PRO A 106 -7.05 -15.46 -15.61
C PRO A 106 -7.00 -14.76 -14.24
N PRO A 107 -7.23 -15.48 -13.14
CA PRO A 107 -7.00 -14.97 -11.79
C PRO A 107 -5.50 -14.77 -11.53
N PHE A 108 -5.14 -13.72 -10.78
CA PHE A 108 -3.74 -13.43 -10.43
C PHE A 108 -3.43 -13.56 -8.94
N LYS A 109 -4.41 -13.87 -8.08
CA LYS A 109 -4.21 -13.96 -6.62
C LYS A 109 -3.11 -14.96 -6.20
N ASP A 110 -2.90 -16.02 -6.99
CA ASP A 110 -1.91 -17.08 -6.71
C ASP A 110 -0.59 -16.85 -7.48
N VAL A 111 -0.50 -15.79 -8.28
CA VAL A 111 0.64 -15.46 -9.15
C VAL A 111 1.34 -14.19 -8.68
N LEU A 112 0.60 -13.24 -8.12
CA LEU A 112 1.08 -11.95 -7.65
C LEU A 112 0.85 -11.82 -6.15
N THR A 113 1.79 -11.15 -5.48
CA THR A 113 1.64 -10.75 -4.08
C THR A 113 0.58 -9.67 -3.91
N ALA A 114 0.08 -9.50 -2.68
CA ALA A 114 -0.91 -8.46 -2.36
C ALA A 114 -0.38 -7.05 -2.68
N GLU A 115 0.91 -6.80 -2.42
CA GLU A 115 1.60 -5.55 -2.73
C GLU A 115 1.69 -5.30 -4.24
N GLU A 116 2.00 -6.32 -5.03
CA GLU A 116 2.04 -6.22 -6.50
C GLU A 116 0.65 -5.94 -7.09
N ILE A 117 -0.40 -6.58 -6.54
CA ILE A 117 -1.78 -6.30 -6.94
C ILE A 117 -2.15 -4.87 -6.56
N HIS A 118 -1.78 -4.40 -5.37
CA HIS A 118 -2.00 -3.01 -4.98
C HIS A 118 -1.29 -2.02 -5.92
N ASP A 119 -0.02 -2.27 -6.25
CA ASP A 119 0.74 -1.44 -7.20
C ASP A 119 0.09 -1.44 -8.60
N LEU A 120 -0.41 -2.59 -9.07
CA LEU A 120 -1.19 -2.68 -10.32
C LEU A 120 -2.45 -1.82 -10.27
N VAL A 121 -3.23 -1.90 -9.18
CA VAL A 121 -4.43 -1.07 -9.00
C VAL A 121 -4.06 0.41 -9.06
N ARG A 122 -2.98 0.82 -8.38
CA ARG A 122 -2.48 2.21 -8.42
C ARG A 122 -2.17 2.65 -9.84
N TYR A 123 -1.47 1.83 -10.62
CA TYR A 123 -1.16 2.14 -12.01
C TYR A 123 -2.42 2.21 -12.88
N VAL A 124 -3.32 1.23 -12.80
CA VAL A 124 -4.57 1.21 -13.60
C VAL A 124 -5.46 2.43 -13.29
N ARG A 125 -5.43 2.93 -12.06
CA ARG A 125 -6.11 4.18 -11.65
C ARG A 125 -5.50 5.46 -12.24
N THR A 126 -4.40 5.35 -12.98
CA THR A 126 -3.82 6.47 -13.75
C THR A 126 -4.25 6.48 -15.22
N LEU A 127 -4.90 5.41 -15.72
CA LEU A 127 -5.25 5.21 -17.13
C LEU A 127 -6.57 5.88 -17.58
#